data_AF-A0A8T5ICS5-F1
#
_entry.id   AF-A0A8T5ICS5-F1
#
_cell.length_a   1.000
_cell.length_b   1.000
_cell.length_c   1.000
_cell.angle_alpha   90.00
_cell.angle_beta   90.00
_cell.angle_gamma   90.00
#
_symmetry.space_group_name_H-M   'P 1'
#
loop_
_entity.id
_entity.type
_entity.pdbx_description
1 polymer ?
#
loop_
_entity_poly.entity_id
_entity_poly.type
_entity_poly.pdbx_seq_one_letter_code
_entity_poly.pdbx_strand_id
1 'polypeptide(L)'
;MMRIERAVGVERKELKIHLDSLVQKEYLEPISSGEKGRGGHLIVHYDITETGKLLRGDIGRFIQLGIDMGYYPEHFFYLPSD
;
A
#
# COMPACT_ATOMS: atom_id res chain seq x y z
N MET A 1 7.17 -13.79 -4.89
CA MET A 1 7.18 -12.38 -4.44
C MET A 1 6.48 -11.52 -5.50
N MET A 2 5.37 -10.86 -5.15
CA MET A 2 4.60 -10.03 -6.07
C MET A 2 5.14 -8.59 -6.09
N ARG A 3 5.15 -7.93 -7.25
CA ARG A 3 5.53 -6.50 -7.36
C ARG A 3 4.32 -5.63 -6.99
N ILE A 4 4.52 -4.63 -6.14
CA ILE A 4 3.44 -3.76 -5.63
C ILE A 4 2.64 -3.14 -6.79
N GLU A 5 3.32 -2.59 -7.79
CA GLU A 5 2.71 -2.02 -9.01
C GLU A 5 1.68 -2.94 -9.70
N ARG A 6 1.93 -4.26 -9.72
CA ARG A 6 1.02 -5.24 -10.32
C ARG A 6 -0.18 -5.52 -9.43
N ALA A 7 0.01 -5.46 -8.12
CA ALA A 7 -1.04 -5.70 -7.13
C ALA A 7 -2.06 -4.56 -7.09
N VAL A 8 -1.60 -3.32 -7.28
CA VAL A 8 -2.45 -2.13 -7.17
C VAL A 8 -2.90 -1.57 -8.53
N GLY A 9 -2.35 -2.06 -9.65
CA GLY A 9 -2.69 -1.56 -10.98
C GLY A 9 -2.23 -0.12 -11.26
N VAL A 10 -1.24 0.39 -10.51
CA VAL A 10 -0.74 1.78 -10.60
C VAL A 10 0.57 1.84 -11.36
N GLU A 11 0.76 2.89 -12.17
CA GLU A 11 1.99 3.11 -12.92
C GLU A 11 3.18 3.31 -11.97
N ARG A 12 4.37 2.87 -12.38
CA ARG A 12 5.58 2.91 -11.53
C ARG A 12 5.93 4.31 -11.01
N LYS A 13 5.79 5.35 -11.85
CA LYS A 13 6.12 6.74 -11.46
C LYS A 13 5.17 7.26 -10.38
N GLU A 14 3.88 7.03 -10.56
CA GLU A 14 2.84 7.41 -9.60
C GLU A 14 2.97 6.61 -8.30
N LEU A 15 3.16 5.30 -8.40
CA LEU A 15 3.40 4.44 -7.24
C LEU A 15 4.59 4.93 -6.39
N LYS A 16 5.67 5.38 -7.04
CA LYS A 16 6.83 5.93 -6.33
C LYS A 16 6.46 7.17 -5.51
N ILE A 17 5.66 8.08 -6.05
CA ILE A 17 5.21 9.29 -5.33
C ILE A 17 4.42 8.91 -4.08
N HIS A 18 3.52 7.91 -4.19
CA HIS A 18 2.76 7.42 -3.05
C HIS A 18 3.63 6.75 -1.99
N LEU A 19 4.54 5.86 -2.41
CA LEU A 19 5.44 5.17 -1.48
C LEU A 19 6.37 6.16 -0.77
N ASP A 20 6.94 7.12 -1.50
CA ASP A 20 7.80 8.16 -0.91
C ASP A 20 7.01 8.99 0.13
N SER A 21 5.73 9.32 -0.15
CA SER A 21 4.88 10.03 0.82
C SER A 21 4.54 9.18 2.05
N LEU A 22 4.30 7.88 1.88
CA LEU A 22 4.03 6.97 3.00
C LEU A 22 5.27 6.76 3.88
N VAL A 23 6.45 6.73 3.29
CA VAL A 23 7.73 6.70 4.02
C VAL A 23 7.96 8.02 4.77
N GLN A 24 7.74 9.17 4.14
CA GLN A 24 7.88 10.48 4.79
C GLN A 24 6.95 10.66 6.00
N LYS A 25 5.79 9.98 6.00
CA LYS A 25 4.84 9.97 7.12
C LYS A 25 5.07 8.81 8.09
N GLU A 26 6.17 8.07 7.95
CA GLU A 26 6.56 6.96 8.82
C GLU A 26 5.54 5.81 8.85
N TYR A 27 4.73 5.65 7.80
CA TYR A 27 3.82 4.51 7.67
C TYR A 27 4.48 3.28 7.04
N LEU A 28 5.57 3.51 6.29
CA LEU A 28 6.36 2.46 5.66
C LEU A 28 7.85 2.67 5.96
N GLU A 29 8.58 1.57 6.08
CA GLU A 29 10.04 1.55 6.18
C GLU A 29 10.63 0.90 4.93
N PRO A 30 11.45 1.62 4.13
CA PRO A 30 12.09 1.06 2.95
C PRO A 30 13.33 0.24 3.33
N ILE A 31 13.34 -1.03 2.95
CA ILE A 31 14.46 -1.96 3.14
C ILE A 31 15.10 -2.23 1.79
N SER A 32 16.31 -1.72 1.58
CA SER A 32 17.08 -2.07 0.38
C SER A 32 17.71 -3.44 0.57
N SER A 33 17.43 -4.37 -0.35
CA SER A 33 18.06 -5.70 -0.32
C SER A 33 19.53 -5.68 -0.76
N GLY A 34 20.03 -4.54 -1.27
CA GLY A 34 21.34 -4.45 -1.93
C GLY A 34 21.39 -5.15 -3.29
N GLU A 35 20.37 -5.93 -3.65
CA GLU A 35 20.27 -6.61 -4.93
C GLU A 35 19.79 -5.66 -6.03
N LYS A 36 20.31 -5.86 -7.23
CA LYS A 36 19.85 -5.17 -8.43
C LYS A 36 18.86 -6.05 -9.18
N GLY A 37 17.69 -5.51 -9.50
CA GLY A 37 16.70 -6.17 -10.35
C GLY A 37 17.16 -6.23 -11.81
N ARG A 38 16.33 -6.86 -12.66
CA ARG A 38 16.62 -7.11 -14.08
C ARG A 38 16.92 -5.86 -14.93
N GLY A 39 16.63 -4.66 -14.43
CA GLY A 39 16.94 -3.38 -15.06
C GLY A 39 18.07 -2.59 -14.39
N GLY A 40 18.88 -3.20 -13.54
CA GLY A 40 20.02 -2.55 -12.86
C GLY A 40 19.63 -1.64 -11.66
N HIS A 41 18.34 -1.44 -11.42
CA HIS A 41 17.83 -0.71 -10.26
C HIS A 41 17.82 -1.57 -9.00
N LEU A 42 18.08 -0.96 -7.85
CA LEU A 42 17.99 -1.63 -6.55
C LEU A 42 16.57 -2.12 -6.30
N ILE A 43 16.46 -3.33 -5.75
CA ILE A 43 15.21 -3.85 -5.22
C ILE A 43 15.01 -3.24 -3.83
N VAL A 44 13.82 -2.68 -3.63
CA VAL A 44 13.39 -2.07 -2.37
C VAL A 44 12.15 -2.83 -1.90
N HIS A 45 12.24 -3.33 -0.68
CA HIS A 45 11.13 -3.88 0.07
C HIS A 45 10.58 -2.80 1.00
N TYR A 46 9.31 -2.92 1.38
CA TYR A 46 8.69 -1.99 2.31
C TYR A 46 8.02 -2.78 3.41
N ASP A 47 8.44 -2.52 4.64
CA ASP A 47 7.76 -3.03 5.82
C ASP A 47 6.76 -1.99 6.32
N ILE A 48 5.62 -2.45 6.82
CA ILE A 48 4.63 -1.57 7.45
C ILE A 48 5.07 -1.34 8.89
N THR A 49 5.29 -0.07 9.25
CA THR A 49 5.67 0.33 10.60
C THR A 49 4.52 0.11 11.58
N GLU A 50 4.77 0.21 12.89
CA GLU A 50 3.69 0.17 13.89
C GLU A 50 2.68 1.30 13.68
N THR A 51 3.14 2.52 13.37
CA THR A 51 2.27 3.65 13.02
C THR A 51 1.44 3.35 11.77
N GLY A 52 2.02 2.71 10.76
CA GLY A 52 1.32 2.27 9.55
C GLY A 52 0.24 1.21 9.84
N LYS A 53 0.52 0.27 10.75
CA LYS A 53 -0.47 -0.74 11.19
C LYS A 53 -1.65 -0.09 11.92
N LEU A 54 -1.39 0.90 12.77
CA LEU A 54 -2.44 1.67 13.45
C LEU A 54 -3.31 2.41 12.44
N LEU A 55 -2.71 3.15 11.50
CA LEU A 55 -3.45 3.84 10.43
C LEU A 55 -4.31 2.86 9.62
N ARG A 56 -3.76 1.71 9.25
CA ARG A 56 -4.51 0.67 8.53
C ARG A 56 -5.74 0.22 9.33
N GLY A 57 -5.61 0.07 10.64
CA GLY A 57 -6.72 -0.24 11.54
C GLY A 57 -7.78 0.86 11.56
N ASP A 58 -7.36 2.12 11.61
CA ASP A 58 -8.26 3.28 11.59
C ASP A 58 -9.05 3.37 10.28
N ILE A 59 -8.38 3.16 9.15
CA ILE A 59 -9.01 3.11 7.82
C ILE A 59 -10.04 1.97 7.77
N GLY A 60 -9.68 0.77 8.27
CA GLY A 60 -10.60 -0.36 8.32
C GLY A 60 -11.86 -0.07 9.14
N ARG A 61 -11.71 0.58 10.30
CA ARG A 61 -12.85 1.00 11.14
C ARG A 61 -13.72 2.05 10.45
N PHE A 62 -13.12 3.00 9.74
CA PHE A 62 -13.85 4.01 8.97
C PHE A 62 -14.65 3.38 7.82
N ILE A 63 -14.05 2.43 7.10
CA ILE A 63 -14.73 1.66 6.05
C ILE A 63 -15.93 0.91 6.64
N GLN A 64 -15.72 0.18 7.75
CA GLN A 64 -16.79 -0.58 8.40
C GLN A 64 -17.95 0.31 8.82
N LEU A 65 -17.67 1.48 9.40
CA LEU A 65 -18.69 2.46 9.76
C LEU A 65 -19.53 2.89 8.53
N GLY A 66 -18.88 3.16 7.39
CA GLY A 66 -19.58 3.53 6.16
C GLY A 66 -20.50 2.41 5.63
N ILE A 67 -20.09 1.16 5.79
CA ILE A 67 -20.91 -0.02 5.43
C ILE A 67 -22.09 -0.16 6.39
N ASP A 68 -21.85 -0.09 7.70
CA ASP A 68 -22.89 -0.24 8.74
C ASP A 68 -23.97 0.85 8.62
N MET A 69 -23.58 2.05 8.18
CA MET A 69 -24.49 3.17 7.91
C MET A 69 -25.22 3.05 6.56
N GLY A 70 -24.89 2.07 5.73
CA GLY A 70 -25.47 1.88 4.40
C GLY A 70 -25.02 2.90 3.35
N TYR A 71 -23.92 3.63 3.58
CA TYR A 71 -23.41 4.61 2.61
C TYR A 71 -22.64 3.96 1.46
N TYR A 72 -21.98 2.83 1.73
CA TYR A 72 -21.24 2.08 0.73
C TYR A 72 -21.62 0.60 0.81
N PRO A 73 -21.83 -0.08 -0.33
CA PRO A 73 -21.95 -1.52 -0.31
C PRO A 73 -20.59 -2.15 0.04
N GLU A 74 -20.61 -3.33 0.68
CA GLU A 74 -19.40 -3.99 1.18
C GLU A 74 -18.31 -4.16 0.10
N HIS A 75 -18.73 -4.51 -1.12
CA HIS A 75 -17.84 -4.75 -2.25
C HIS A 75 -17.17 -3.49 -2.83
N PHE A 76 -17.57 -2.29 -2.40
CA PHE A 76 -17.00 -1.03 -2.91
C PHE A 76 -15.50 -0.89 -2.59
N PHE A 77 -15.06 -1.42 -1.46
CA PHE A 77 -13.68 -1.24 -0.96
C PHE A 77 -12.73 -2.39 -1.32
N TYR A 78 -13.23 -3.45 -1.95
CA TYR A 78 -12.41 -4.57 -2.37
C TYR A 78 -11.95 -4.36 -3.81
N LEU A 79 -10.67 -4.62 -4.07
CA LEU A 79 -10.19 -4.72 -5.44
C LEU A 79 -10.93 -5.88 -6.13
N PRO A 80 -11.31 -5.76 -7.41
CA PRO A 80 -11.84 -6.87 -8.17
C PRO A 80 -10.83 -8.03 -8.06
N SER A 81 -11.27 -9.15 -7.49
CA SER A 81 -10.46 -10.37 -7.49
C SER A 81 -10.67 -11.02 -8.84
N ASP A 82 -9.63 -11.05 -9.67
CA ASP A 82 -9.56 -11.97 -10.82
C ASP A 82 -9.56 -13.42 -10.34
#